data_AF-A0A2M7Y8X1-F1
#
_entry.id   AF-A0A2M7Y8X1-F1
#
_cell.length_a   1.000
_cell.length_b   1.000
_cell.length_c   1.000
_cell.angle_alpha   90.00
_cell.angle_beta   90.00
_cell.angle_gamma   90.00
#
_symmetry.space_group_name_H-M   'P 1'
#
loop_
_entity.id
_entity.type
_entity.pdbx_description
1 polymer ?
#
loop_
_entity_poly.entity_id
_entity_poly.type
_entity_poly.pdbx_seq_one_letter_code
_entity_poly.pdbx_strand_id
1 'polypeptide(L)'
;MKAAGISLFLPMSLYQEVGTPLGTGYEVDFFPPPFGTADASLYEAARAAGVKFVVSADLMYRPGSALPTPEQDPLRALIDAAGRDLIHAVYAYDEPVLNGVSATASRQLYEHVKAVDPTLPVIQVQAAIPEGVSAPAYLADVRAHAAWADQVGFAVYPVGPVPGALSPYSDGQTAAPLAAIADYARWLEENLPDKKHVGVLQGFGFADLFPEALLATYDPALVAAAQAPTQEQMRAMAAGLSGMDSLFWFGPSYLDSADGAAWRDITAVSRDIAGLPPESAPIGPVADADAAANTISEAAMVGAAVGVIATATDPDAADTIVYTIDDDRFAIAADGAVTLARSGALDYDAEPTITFTVTATSSDGSSAAEAFEIDVRDAVKIIDGGAASEELIGSRGADIISGKGGDDWIWGRDGADTLIGDAGADMLIGEAGDDTLLGGDGDDMLYGGPGRDILTGGAGGDLFIFFAGDEAAVITDYTRGADALAFVGGVTRADLTFTAASGGVTIGYGSGEVFVQNHGVTGWGDGDFFFA
;
A
#
# COMPACT_ATOMS: atom_id res chain seq x y z
N MET A 1 -17.49 3.05 11.87
CA MET A 1 -18.88 2.58 12.09
C MET A 1 -19.11 1.18 11.51
N LYS A 2 -19.05 0.97 10.19
CA LYS A 2 -19.24 -0.37 9.58
C LYS A 2 -18.28 -1.45 10.09
N ALA A 3 -17.00 -1.11 10.24
CA ALA A 3 -16.00 -2.01 10.84
C ALA A 3 -16.28 -2.36 12.32
N ALA A 4 -17.08 -1.54 13.01
CA ALA A 4 -17.54 -1.76 14.37
C ALA A 4 -18.93 -2.43 14.43
N GLY A 5 -19.48 -2.90 13.30
CA GLY A 5 -20.79 -3.56 13.24
C GLY A 5 -22.00 -2.63 13.23
N ILE A 6 -21.79 -1.31 13.27
CA ILE A 6 -22.86 -0.31 13.37
C ILE A 6 -23.41 0.01 11.98
N SER A 7 -24.72 -0.14 11.80
CA SER A 7 -25.41 0.28 10.57
C SER A 7 -25.60 1.80 10.57
N LEU A 8 -25.14 2.49 9.52
CA LEU A 8 -25.27 3.95 9.39
C LEU A 8 -26.40 4.34 8.45
N PHE A 9 -27.28 5.24 8.89
CA PHE A 9 -28.35 5.84 8.10
C PHE A 9 -28.10 7.34 7.92
N LEU A 10 -27.99 7.77 6.67
CA LEU A 10 -27.82 9.17 6.26
C LEU A 10 -29.09 9.61 5.51
N PRO A 11 -30.03 10.34 6.14
CA PRO A 11 -31.15 10.95 5.45
C PRO A 11 -30.66 12.10 4.57
N MET A 12 -31.20 12.20 3.35
CA MET A 12 -31.20 13.47 2.63
C MET A 12 -32.53 14.16 2.95
N SER A 13 -32.50 15.13 3.86
CA SER A 13 -33.69 15.87 4.28
C SER A 13 -33.99 17.03 3.32
N LEU A 14 -35.27 17.20 3.01
CA LEU A 14 -35.82 18.39 2.34
C LEU A 14 -36.67 19.13 3.37
N TYR A 15 -36.30 20.37 3.69
CA TYR A 15 -36.85 21.12 4.82
C TYR A 15 -37.98 22.06 4.39
N GLN A 16 -39.07 22.10 5.15
CA GLN A 16 -40.07 23.18 5.06
C GLN A 16 -40.88 23.26 6.36
N GLU A 17 -40.82 24.41 7.03
CA GLU A 17 -41.66 24.70 8.20
C GLU A 17 -43.10 25.00 7.75
N VAL A 18 -44.07 24.24 8.25
CA VAL A 18 -45.50 24.50 8.00
C VAL A 18 -46.14 25.15 9.21
N GLY A 19 -46.31 26.48 9.15
CA GLY A 19 -47.05 27.21 10.16
C GLY A 19 -48.54 26.90 10.10
N THR A 20 -49.14 26.44 11.20
CA THR A 20 -50.59 26.28 11.30
C THR A 20 -51.24 27.40 12.13
N PRO A 21 -52.56 27.66 11.97
CA PRO A 21 -53.26 28.71 12.70
C PRO A 21 -53.27 28.56 14.23
N LEU A 22 -52.93 27.38 14.75
CA LEU A 22 -52.96 27.06 16.18
C LEU A 22 -51.62 27.34 16.89
N GLY A 23 -50.62 27.88 16.17
CA GLY A 23 -49.27 28.10 16.70
C GLY A 23 -48.46 26.80 16.82
N THR A 24 -48.86 25.76 16.08
CA THR A 24 -48.12 24.51 15.93
C THR A 24 -47.42 24.51 14.57
N GLY A 25 -46.16 24.08 14.58
CA GLY A 25 -45.33 23.91 13.38
C GLY A 25 -45.16 22.42 13.06
N TYR A 26 -44.82 22.13 11.81
CA TYR A 26 -44.43 20.79 11.37
C TYR A 26 -43.10 20.88 10.63
N GLU A 27 -42.18 20.00 10.96
CA GLU A 27 -41.06 19.63 10.10
C GLU A 27 -41.41 18.31 9.43
N VAL A 28 -41.25 18.23 8.12
CA VAL A 28 -41.47 16.96 7.41
C VAL A 28 -40.26 16.69 6.53
N ASP A 29 -39.55 15.60 6.84
CA ASP A 29 -38.55 15.05 5.96
C ASP A 29 -39.26 14.37 4.78
N PHE A 30 -39.22 15.02 3.60
CA PHE A 30 -39.80 14.55 2.32
C PHE A 30 -41.35 14.66 2.22
N PHE A 31 -41.84 15.54 1.35
CA PHE A 31 -43.28 15.85 1.22
C PHE A 31 -44.03 15.01 0.19
N PRO A 32 -45.13 14.31 0.56
CA PRO A 32 -46.14 13.87 -0.40
C PRO A 32 -47.10 15.04 -0.77
N PRO A 33 -47.68 15.05 -1.99
CA PRO A 33 -48.78 15.94 -2.32
C PRO A 33 -49.97 15.72 -1.37
N PRO A 34 -50.70 16.79 -0.96
CA PRO A 34 -50.71 18.14 -1.53
C PRO A 34 -49.81 19.16 -0.82
N PHE A 35 -48.97 18.75 0.12
CA PHE A 35 -48.30 19.69 1.02
C PHE A 35 -46.88 20.12 0.59
N GLY A 36 -46.29 19.48 -0.42
CA GLY A 36 -45.00 19.88 -1.00
C GLY A 36 -45.04 20.28 -2.47
N THR A 37 -43.93 20.85 -2.95
CA THR A 37 -43.68 21.25 -4.34
C THR A 37 -43.14 20.13 -5.22
N ALA A 38 -42.89 18.93 -4.68
CA ALA A 38 -42.50 17.76 -5.45
C ALA A 38 -43.67 17.31 -6.34
N ASP A 39 -43.41 17.14 -7.64
CA ASP A 39 -44.39 16.63 -8.59
C ASP A 39 -44.92 15.26 -8.09
N ALA A 40 -46.24 15.15 -7.96
CA ALA A 40 -46.91 13.92 -7.53
C ALA A 40 -46.47 12.68 -8.33
N SER A 41 -46.07 12.87 -9.59
CA SER A 41 -45.57 11.81 -10.45
C SER A 41 -44.24 11.20 -9.98
N LEU A 42 -43.35 11.97 -9.34
CA LEU A 42 -42.07 11.49 -8.83
C LEU A 42 -42.26 10.59 -7.59
N TYR A 43 -43.14 11.02 -6.67
CA TYR A 43 -43.51 10.26 -5.48
C TYR A 43 -44.13 8.92 -5.87
N GLU A 44 -45.11 8.95 -6.80
CA GLU A 44 -45.74 7.73 -7.31
C GLU A 44 -44.77 6.84 -8.09
N ALA A 45 -43.82 7.42 -8.85
CA ALA A 45 -42.82 6.65 -9.59
C ALA A 45 -41.82 5.92 -8.68
N ALA A 46 -41.30 6.57 -7.65
CA ALA A 46 -40.42 5.91 -6.69
C ALA A 46 -41.17 4.88 -5.84
N ARG A 47 -42.45 5.11 -5.51
CA ARG A 47 -43.31 4.11 -4.88
C ARG A 47 -43.51 2.88 -5.77
N ALA A 48 -43.78 3.10 -7.05
CA ALA A 48 -43.92 2.02 -8.04
C ALA A 48 -42.61 1.25 -8.26
N ALA A 49 -41.45 1.88 -8.04
CA ALA A 49 -40.13 1.26 -8.09
C ALA A 49 -39.76 0.50 -6.80
N GLY A 50 -40.65 0.45 -5.80
CA GLY A 50 -40.39 -0.24 -4.53
C GLY A 50 -39.46 0.52 -3.59
N VAL A 51 -39.22 1.81 -3.86
CA VAL A 51 -38.51 2.69 -2.92
C VAL A 51 -39.41 2.90 -1.71
N LYS A 52 -38.90 2.55 -0.54
CA LYS A 52 -39.58 2.84 0.72
C LYS A 52 -39.27 4.28 1.10
N PHE A 53 -40.31 5.11 1.19
CA PHE A 53 -40.17 6.45 1.73
C PHE A 53 -40.19 6.37 3.25
N VAL A 54 -39.38 7.22 3.87
CA VAL A 54 -39.42 7.45 5.31
C VAL A 54 -39.92 8.87 5.46
N VAL A 55 -41.15 9.01 5.95
CA VAL A 55 -41.67 10.31 6.35
C VAL A 55 -41.39 10.44 7.84
N SER A 56 -40.60 11.42 8.21
CA SER A 56 -40.55 11.93 9.59
C SER A 56 -41.46 13.14 9.66
N ALA A 57 -42.13 13.32 10.80
CA ALA A 57 -43.02 14.44 11.03
C ALA A 57 -42.73 15.00 12.41
N ASP A 58 -41.86 16.00 12.52
CA ASP A 58 -41.60 16.67 13.79
C ASP A 58 -42.77 17.58 14.12
N LEU A 59 -43.52 17.19 15.14
CA LEU A 59 -44.60 18.02 15.66
C LEU A 59 -43.97 19.09 16.56
N MET A 60 -44.16 20.36 16.25
CA MET A 60 -43.67 21.46 17.07
C MET A 60 -44.84 22.02 17.89
N TYR A 61 -44.86 21.74 19.20
CA TYR A 61 -45.80 22.36 20.13
C TYR A 61 -45.09 23.34 21.06
N ARG A 62 -45.63 24.55 21.16
CA ARG A 62 -45.17 25.50 22.18
C ARG A 62 -45.45 24.97 23.58
N PRO A 63 -44.51 25.05 24.53
CA PRO A 63 -44.74 24.67 25.92
C PRO A 63 -45.97 25.36 26.51
N GLY A 64 -46.88 24.58 27.10
CA GLY A 64 -48.13 25.07 27.69
C GLY A 64 -49.27 25.32 26.70
N SER A 65 -49.06 25.09 25.39
CA SER A 65 -50.18 25.01 24.43
C SER A 65 -51.02 23.75 24.68
N ALA A 66 -52.32 23.86 24.46
CA ALA A 66 -53.20 22.68 24.47
C ALA A 66 -52.97 21.88 23.17
N LEU A 67 -52.83 20.56 23.29
CA LEU A 67 -52.81 19.69 22.11
C LEU A 67 -54.14 19.82 21.35
N PRO A 68 -54.12 19.81 20.00
CA PRO A 68 -55.35 19.81 19.21
C PRO A 68 -56.17 18.56 19.51
N THR A 69 -57.47 18.54 19.17
CA THR A 69 -58.20 17.27 19.20
C THR A 69 -57.67 16.36 18.09
N PRO A 70 -57.71 15.01 18.22
CA PRO A 70 -57.20 14.10 17.20
C PRO A 70 -57.76 14.34 15.79
N GLU A 71 -59.01 14.83 15.69
CA GLU A 71 -59.68 15.14 14.42
C GLU A 71 -59.20 16.44 13.79
N GLN A 72 -58.63 17.34 14.60
CA GLN A 72 -58.10 18.64 14.16
C GLN A 72 -56.59 18.61 14.03
N ASP A 73 -55.95 17.46 14.28
CA ASP A 73 -54.51 17.30 14.23
C ASP A 73 -54.01 17.25 12.77
N PRO A 74 -53.18 18.20 12.34
CA PRO A 74 -52.57 18.20 11.01
C PRO A 74 -51.72 16.95 10.71
N LEU A 75 -51.20 16.24 11.71
CA LEU A 75 -50.57 14.92 11.53
C LEU A 75 -51.51 13.96 10.79
N ARG A 76 -52.83 14.07 10.99
CA ARG A 76 -53.81 13.23 10.31
C ARG A 76 -53.80 13.42 8.80
N ALA A 77 -53.69 14.66 8.33
CA ALA A 77 -53.61 14.95 6.92
C ALA A 77 -52.29 14.44 6.30
N LEU A 78 -51.21 14.44 7.08
CA LEU A 78 -49.93 13.88 6.68
C LEU A 78 -49.99 12.35 6.58
N ILE A 79 -50.62 11.67 7.56
CA ILE A 79 -50.87 10.22 7.54
C ILE A 79 -51.70 9.84 6.31
N ASP A 80 -52.79 10.57 6.05
CA ASP A 80 -53.68 10.30 4.93
C ASP A 80 -52.95 10.49 3.57
N ALA A 81 -52.00 11.43 3.49
CA ALA A 81 -51.19 11.69 2.30
C ALA A 81 -50.04 10.68 2.09
N ALA A 82 -49.32 10.33 3.16
CA ALA A 82 -48.20 9.38 3.12
C ALA A 82 -48.66 7.90 3.05
N GLY A 83 -49.89 7.61 3.46
CA GLY A 83 -50.40 6.24 3.56
C GLY A 83 -49.63 5.38 4.58
N ARG A 84 -49.49 4.08 4.31
CA ARG A 84 -48.74 3.14 5.18
C ARG A 84 -47.22 3.25 5.08
N ASP A 85 -46.73 4.21 4.30
CA ASP A 85 -45.30 4.44 4.10
C ASP A 85 -44.72 5.37 5.20
N LEU A 86 -45.52 5.73 6.20
CA LEU A 86 -45.08 6.42 7.42
C LEU A 86 -44.44 5.43 8.40
N ILE A 87 -43.12 5.49 8.56
CA ILE A 87 -42.35 4.59 9.44
C ILE A 87 -42.16 5.16 10.85
N HIS A 88 -42.37 6.46 11.09
CA HIS A 88 -42.42 7.05 12.43
C HIS A 88 -43.01 8.46 12.43
N ALA A 89 -43.53 8.89 13.57
CA ALA A 89 -43.62 10.32 13.90
C ALA A 89 -42.48 10.63 14.88
N VAL A 90 -41.63 11.59 14.53
CA VAL A 90 -40.59 12.12 15.43
C VAL A 90 -41.16 13.34 16.16
N TYR A 91 -40.68 13.61 17.36
CA TYR A 91 -41.12 14.78 18.11
C TYR A 91 -39.93 15.67 18.40
N ALA A 92 -39.91 16.87 17.83
CA ALA A 92 -38.88 17.88 18.08
C ALA A 92 -39.43 19.33 18.06
N TYR A 93 -39.00 20.08 19.07
CA TYR A 93 -38.66 21.52 19.09
C TYR A 93 -39.65 22.67 19.41
N ASP A 94 -39.17 23.50 20.36
CA ASP A 94 -39.12 24.97 20.33
C ASP A 94 -37.75 25.41 20.93
N GLU A 95 -36.97 26.17 20.15
CA GLU A 95 -35.53 26.50 20.35
C GLU A 95 -35.16 27.21 21.66
N PRO A 96 -36.04 27.98 22.35
CA PRO A 96 -35.67 28.60 23.63
C PRO A 96 -35.98 27.75 24.87
N VAL A 97 -36.62 26.58 24.74
CA VAL A 97 -37.20 25.82 25.88
C VAL A 97 -36.71 24.37 25.95
N LEU A 98 -35.47 24.11 25.53
CA LEU A 98 -34.80 22.81 25.73
C LEU A 98 -34.36 22.59 27.18
N ASN A 99 -35.28 22.84 28.12
CA ASN A 99 -35.14 22.53 29.53
C ASN A 99 -35.51 21.07 29.85
N GLY A 100 -35.04 20.14 29.00
CA GLY A 100 -34.91 18.72 29.34
C GLY A 100 -36.09 17.84 28.94
N VAL A 101 -35.87 16.53 29.03
CA VAL A 101 -36.90 15.52 28.77
C VAL A 101 -37.88 15.48 29.94
N SER A 102 -39.12 15.94 29.73
CA SER A 102 -40.21 15.72 30.69
C SER A 102 -40.92 14.41 30.37
N ALA A 103 -40.72 13.39 31.20
CA ALA A 103 -41.40 12.09 31.06
C ALA A 103 -42.94 12.22 31.02
N THR A 104 -43.49 13.24 31.68
CA THR A 104 -44.93 13.54 31.64
C THR A 104 -45.38 14.09 30.28
N ALA A 105 -44.61 15.01 29.69
CA ALA A 105 -44.92 15.57 28.38
C ALA A 105 -44.81 14.48 27.30
N SER A 106 -43.70 13.72 27.29
CA SER A 106 -43.50 12.59 26.38
C SER A 106 -44.67 11.60 26.40
N ARG A 107 -45.20 11.31 27.58
CA ARG A 107 -46.35 10.42 27.75
C ARG A 107 -47.65 10.99 27.20
N GLN A 108 -47.95 12.26 27.49
CA GLN A 108 -49.16 12.93 26.98
C GLN A 108 -49.16 12.97 25.45
N LEU A 109 -48.00 13.22 24.84
CA LEU A 109 -47.86 13.23 23.40
C LEU A 109 -47.95 11.84 22.78
N TYR A 110 -47.35 10.83 23.40
CA TYR A 110 -47.50 9.44 22.95
C TYR A 110 -48.98 9.03 22.94
N GLU A 111 -49.70 9.29 24.04
CA GLU A 111 -51.13 8.98 24.15
C GLU A 111 -51.94 9.74 23.07
N HIS A 112 -51.55 10.97 22.74
CA HIS A 112 -52.16 11.78 21.68
C HIS A 112 -51.92 11.23 20.26
N VAL A 113 -50.66 10.92 19.89
CA VAL A 113 -50.35 10.32 18.57
C VAL A 113 -51.07 8.98 18.40
N LYS A 114 -51.14 8.17 19.46
CA LYS A 114 -51.89 6.91 19.44
C LYS A 114 -53.40 7.09 19.36
N ALA A 115 -53.94 8.22 19.82
CA ALA A 115 -55.33 8.59 19.61
C ALA A 115 -55.59 9.04 18.16
N VAL A 116 -54.61 9.67 17.50
CA VAL A 116 -54.68 10.02 16.08
C VAL A 116 -54.63 8.77 15.20
N ASP A 117 -53.65 7.90 15.39
CA ASP A 117 -53.58 6.58 14.76
C ASP A 117 -52.80 5.58 15.65
N PRO A 118 -53.46 4.50 16.14
CA PRO A 118 -52.84 3.56 17.07
C PRO A 118 -51.73 2.71 16.44
N THR A 119 -51.74 2.58 15.10
CA THR A 119 -50.78 1.76 14.34
C THR A 119 -49.45 2.47 14.11
N LEU A 120 -49.39 3.77 14.35
CA LEU A 120 -48.19 4.54 14.09
C LEU A 120 -47.05 4.19 15.04
N PRO A 121 -45.88 3.82 14.53
CA PRO A 121 -44.66 3.90 15.31
C PRO A 121 -44.42 5.35 15.78
N VAL A 122 -44.18 5.52 17.08
CA VAL A 122 -43.82 6.81 17.68
C VAL A 122 -42.37 6.70 18.12
N ILE A 123 -41.56 7.70 17.75
CA ILE A 123 -40.13 7.74 18.05
C ILE A 123 -39.85 9.12 18.64
N GLN A 124 -39.22 9.22 19.81
CA GLN A 124 -38.85 10.50 20.39
C GLN A 124 -37.35 10.68 20.25
N VAL A 125 -36.97 11.84 19.73
CA VAL A 125 -35.60 12.18 19.41
C VAL A 125 -35.33 13.57 19.97
N GLN A 126 -35.08 13.69 21.28
CA GLN A 126 -34.11 14.65 21.78
C GLN A 126 -33.90 14.59 23.27
N ALA A 127 -32.63 14.72 23.63
CA ALA A 127 -32.18 14.90 24.97
C ALA A 127 -30.95 15.84 24.94
N ALA A 128 -31.12 17.10 24.55
CA ALA A 128 -30.07 18.07 24.86
C ALA A 128 -29.94 18.18 26.39
N ILE A 129 -28.72 18.29 26.93
CA ILE A 129 -28.54 18.64 28.35
C ILE A 129 -28.92 20.10 28.48
N PRO A 130 -29.95 20.45 29.27
CA PRO A 130 -30.33 21.84 29.45
C PRO A 130 -29.18 22.64 30.02
N GLU A 131 -29.10 23.91 29.64
CA GLU A 131 -28.15 24.83 30.26
C GLU A 131 -28.37 24.85 31.78
N GLY A 132 -27.31 24.57 32.54
CA GLY A 132 -27.37 24.51 34.02
C GLY A 132 -27.81 23.17 34.62
N VAL A 133 -28.09 22.13 33.82
CA VAL A 133 -28.35 20.76 34.31
C VAL A 133 -27.07 19.91 34.27
N SER A 134 -26.79 19.17 35.34
CA SER A 134 -25.61 18.29 35.38
C SER A 134 -25.84 16.99 34.60
N ALA A 135 -24.79 16.47 33.95
CA ALA A 135 -24.85 15.20 33.21
C ALA A 135 -25.44 14.02 34.02
N PRO A 136 -25.17 13.84 35.34
CA PRO A 136 -25.81 12.80 36.13
C PRO A 136 -27.33 12.97 36.29
N ALA A 137 -27.81 14.20 36.48
CA ALA A 137 -29.24 14.47 36.63
C ALA A 137 -29.98 14.20 35.30
N TYR A 138 -29.38 14.65 34.19
CA TYR A 138 -29.85 14.36 32.85
C TYR A 138 -29.90 12.85 32.55
N LEU A 139 -28.84 12.10 32.87
CA LEU A 139 -28.80 10.65 32.66
C LEU A 139 -29.87 9.92 33.47
N ALA A 140 -30.22 10.41 34.66
CA ALA A 140 -31.30 9.83 35.46
C ALA A 140 -32.68 9.98 34.78
N ASP A 141 -32.97 11.16 34.22
CA ASP A 141 -34.23 11.42 33.51
C ASP A 141 -34.31 10.62 32.19
N VAL A 142 -33.21 10.54 31.43
CA VAL A 142 -33.13 9.76 30.20
C VAL A 142 -33.32 8.26 30.47
N ARG A 143 -32.73 7.72 31.56
CA ARG A 143 -32.92 6.32 31.98
C ARG A 143 -34.36 6.04 32.42
N ALA A 144 -34.98 6.94 33.19
CA ALA A 144 -36.37 6.81 33.60
C ALA A 144 -37.33 6.82 32.40
N HIS A 145 -37.05 7.67 31.42
CA HIS A 145 -37.79 7.70 30.17
C HIS A 145 -37.60 6.42 29.33
N ALA A 146 -36.36 5.93 29.20
CA ALA A 146 -36.04 4.68 28.50
C ALA A 146 -36.77 3.46 29.10
N ALA A 147 -36.87 3.38 30.42
CA ALA A 147 -37.61 2.32 31.10
C ALA A 147 -39.13 2.38 30.83
N TRP A 148 -39.72 3.58 30.74
CA TRP A 148 -41.13 3.74 30.36
C TRP A 148 -41.37 3.42 28.88
N ALA A 149 -40.50 3.91 28.02
CA ALA A 149 -40.52 3.67 26.59
C ALA A 149 -40.49 2.18 26.24
N ASP A 150 -39.65 1.38 26.91
CA ASP A 150 -39.62 -0.07 26.72
C ASP A 150 -40.99 -0.74 27.00
N GLN A 151 -41.71 -0.28 28.03
CA GLN A 151 -43.04 -0.81 28.39
C GLN A 151 -44.10 -0.58 27.30
N VAL A 152 -43.93 0.47 26.48
CA VAL A 152 -44.88 0.84 25.43
C VAL A 152 -44.38 0.50 24.02
N GLY A 153 -43.25 -0.22 23.91
CA GLY A 153 -42.70 -0.72 22.63
C GLY A 153 -41.87 0.31 21.86
N PHE A 154 -41.22 1.22 22.57
CA PHE A 154 -40.55 2.40 22.03
C PHE A 154 -39.02 2.25 22.02
N ALA A 155 -38.34 2.91 21.09
CA ALA A 155 -36.88 3.05 21.10
C ALA A 155 -36.52 4.44 21.67
N VAL A 156 -35.63 4.50 22.66
CA VAL A 156 -35.12 5.76 23.22
C VAL A 156 -33.69 5.98 22.75
N TYR A 157 -33.42 7.21 22.34
CA TYR A 157 -32.17 7.62 21.73
C TYR A 157 -31.51 8.66 22.64
N PRO A 158 -30.21 8.53 22.95
CA PRO A 158 -29.45 9.68 23.41
C PRO A 158 -29.25 10.61 22.20
N VAL A 159 -29.60 11.88 22.33
CA VAL A 159 -29.20 12.93 21.37
C VAL A 159 -28.20 13.81 22.08
N GLY A 160 -27.02 14.00 21.50
CA GLY A 160 -26.05 14.95 21.99
C GLY A 160 -25.15 15.41 20.84
N PRO A 161 -24.74 16.69 20.79
CA PRO A 161 -23.76 17.12 19.83
C PRO A 161 -22.46 16.32 19.99
N VAL A 162 -21.74 16.13 18.88
CA VAL A 162 -20.42 15.51 18.87
C VAL A 162 -19.43 16.43 19.58
N PRO A 163 -18.54 15.92 20.46
CA PRO A 163 -17.51 16.74 21.07
C PRO A 163 -16.66 17.46 20.02
N GLY A 164 -16.71 18.80 20.00
CA GLY A 164 -15.98 19.64 19.06
C GLY A 164 -16.78 20.12 17.84
N ALA A 165 -18.00 19.62 17.62
CA ALA A 165 -18.88 20.14 16.56
C ALA A 165 -19.59 21.42 17.04
N LEU A 166 -19.42 22.52 16.30
CA LEU A 166 -20.26 23.71 16.43
C LEU A 166 -21.43 23.56 15.46
N SER A 167 -22.66 23.50 16.00
CA SER A 167 -23.88 23.54 15.18
C SER A 167 -24.42 24.97 15.15
N PRO A 168 -24.84 25.48 13.98
CA PRO A 168 -25.52 26.79 13.88
C PRO A 168 -26.86 26.81 14.62
N TYR A 169 -27.43 25.63 14.94
CA TYR A 169 -28.69 25.45 15.68
C TYR A 169 -28.50 25.37 17.21
N SER A 170 -27.28 25.57 17.71
CA SER A 170 -26.94 25.28 19.12
C SER A 170 -26.16 26.39 19.81
N ASP A 171 -26.45 27.65 19.49
CA ASP A 171 -25.87 28.78 20.21
C ASP A 171 -26.24 28.66 21.71
N GLY A 172 -25.24 28.33 22.55
CA GLY A 172 -25.39 28.19 24.01
C GLY A 172 -25.55 26.77 24.56
N GLN A 173 -25.57 25.71 23.74
CA GLN A 173 -25.69 24.33 24.25
C GLN A 173 -24.33 23.65 24.42
N THR A 174 -24.10 23.01 25.58
CA THR A 174 -22.95 22.12 25.77
C THR A 174 -23.28 20.70 25.34
N ALA A 175 -22.51 20.17 24.39
CA ALA A 175 -22.52 18.76 24.02
C ALA A 175 -22.46 17.84 25.25
N ALA A 176 -23.26 16.75 25.26
CA ALA A 176 -23.09 15.72 26.26
C ALA A 176 -21.67 15.14 26.14
N PRO A 177 -20.88 15.05 27.23
CA PRO A 177 -19.53 14.50 27.16
C PRO A 177 -19.57 13.07 26.60
N LEU A 178 -18.58 12.68 25.78
CA LEU A 178 -18.47 11.33 25.21
C LEU A 178 -18.60 10.23 26.29
N ALA A 179 -18.10 10.50 27.50
CA ALA A 179 -18.22 9.61 28.65
C ALA A 179 -19.67 9.35 29.09
N ALA A 180 -20.56 10.35 28.98
CA ALA A 180 -21.98 10.20 29.31
C ALA A 180 -22.73 9.39 28.24
N ILE A 181 -22.38 9.58 26.96
CA ILE A 181 -22.91 8.78 25.84
C ILE A 181 -22.51 7.31 25.99
N ALA A 182 -21.24 7.05 26.29
CA ALA A 182 -20.74 5.71 26.53
C ALA A 182 -21.36 5.05 27.77
N ASP A 183 -21.56 5.81 28.86
CA ASP A 183 -22.24 5.31 30.07
C ASP A 183 -23.70 4.93 29.81
N TYR A 184 -24.39 5.70 28.96
CA TYR A 184 -25.75 5.39 28.58
C TYR A 184 -25.84 4.19 27.62
N ALA A 185 -24.94 4.09 26.63
CA ALA A 185 -24.88 2.95 25.73
C ALA A 185 -24.70 1.64 26.51
N ARG A 186 -23.79 1.62 27.49
CA ARG A 186 -23.60 0.47 28.37
C ARG A 186 -24.84 0.17 29.21
N TRP A 187 -25.50 1.20 29.73
CA TRP A 187 -26.74 1.01 30.49
C TRP A 187 -27.84 0.35 29.65
N LEU A 188 -27.97 0.71 28.37
CA LEU A 188 -28.92 0.09 27.44
C LEU A 188 -28.59 -1.40 27.25
N GLU A 189 -27.32 -1.73 26.98
CA GLU A 189 -26.89 -3.14 26.83
C GLU A 189 -27.18 -3.96 28.08
N GLU A 190 -26.93 -3.40 29.26
CA GLU A 190 -27.13 -4.09 30.54
C GLU A 190 -28.60 -4.28 30.91
N ASN A 191 -29.45 -3.29 30.61
CA ASN A 191 -30.83 -3.24 31.14
C ASN A 191 -31.89 -3.58 30.09
N LEU A 192 -31.55 -3.46 28.79
CA LEU A 192 -32.45 -3.71 27.65
C LEU A 192 -31.78 -4.58 26.55
N PRO A 193 -31.07 -5.68 26.88
CA PRO A 193 -30.21 -6.43 25.93
C PRO A 193 -30.94 -7.03 24.72
N ASP A 194 -32.24 -7.31 24.84
CA ASP A 194 -33.04 -7.94 23.79
C ASP A 194 -33.61 -6.93 22.76
N LYS A 195 -33.27 -5.65 22.91
CA LYS A 195 -33.80 -4.56 22.07
C LYS A 195 -32.75 -4.10 21.07
N LYS A 196 -33.19 -3.57 19.93
CA LYS A 196 -32.28 -2.86 19.02
C LYS A 196 -31.96 -1.48 19.57
N HIS A 197 -30.68 -1.18 19.70
CA HIS A 197 -30.15 0.06 20.22
C HIS A 197 -29.82 0.95 19.04
N VAL A 198 -30.49 2.09 18.95
CA VAL A 198 -30.27 3.03 17.86
C VAL A 198 -29.78 4.34 18.48
N GLY A 199 -28.62 4.83 18.03
CA GLY A 199 -28.11 6.14 18.38
C GLY A 199 -28.56 7.19 17.36
N VAL A 200 -28.82 8.42 17.78
CA VAL A 200 -29.03 9.55 16.87
C VAL A 200 -27.93 10.59 17.09
N LEU A 201 -27.24 10.98 16.02
CA LEU A 201 -26.29 12.09 16.03
C LEU A 201 -26.84 13.30 15.31
N GLN A 202 -26.61 14.48 15.86
CA GLN A 202 -26.97 15.77 15.28
C GLN A 202 -25.73 16.66 15.30
N GLY A 203 -25.37 17.25 14.15
CA GLY A 203 -24.37 18.34 14.11
C GLY A 203 -23.17 18.15 13.18
N PHE A 204 -23.41 18.00 11.88
CA PHE A 204 -22.37 18.33 10.89
C PHE A 204 -22.95 19.31 9.86
N GLY A 205 -22.11 20.22 9.36
CA GLY A 205 -22.35 20.95 8.12
C GLY A 205 -22.17 20.01 6.93
N PHE A 206 -22.88 20.19 5.80
CA PHE A 206 -22.66 19.41 4.56
C PHE A 206 -21.21 19.64 4.10
N ALA A 207 -20.66 20.79 4.48
CA ALA A 207 -19.26 21.17 4.46
C ALA A 207 -18.26 20.12 4.93
N ASP A 208 -18.60 19.33 5.95
CA ASP A 208 -17.64 18.45 6.63
C ASP A 208 -17.45 17.10 5.91
N LEU A 209 -18.26 16.82 4.88
CA LEU A 209 -18.31 15.54 4.16
C LEU A 209 -18.03 15.67 2.66
N PHE A 210 -17.87 16.90 2.13
CA PHE A 210 -17.70 17.14 0.69
C PHE A 210 -16.53 18.09 0.42
N PRO A 211 -15.83 17.93 -0.73
CA PRO A 211 -14.69 18.77 -1.07
C PRO A 211 -15.05 20.26 -1.23
N GLU A 212 -14.05 21.15 -1.02
CA GLU A 212 -14.17 22.63 -1.04
C GLU A 212 -14.93 23.21 -2.25
N ALA A 213 -14.94 22.50 -3.39
CA ALA A 213 -15.65 22.93 -4.59
C ALA A 213 -17.18 22.97 -4.42
N LEU A 214 -17.77 22.11 -3.59
CA LEU A 214 -19.21 22.12 -3.29
C LEU A 214 -19.56 23.20 -2.24
N LEU A 215 -18.60 23.50 -1.36
CA LEU A 215 -18.70 24.48 -0.28
C LEU A 215 -18.91 25.92 -0.77
N ALA A 216 -18.39 26.25 -1.96
CA ALA A 216 -18.51 27.58 -2.57
C ALA A 216 -19.94 28.00 -2.94
N THR A 217 -20.90 27.08 -2.94
CA THR A 217 -22.33 27.37 -3.19
C THR A 217 -23.17 27.66 -1.94
N TYR A 218 -22.58 27.63 -0.74
CA TYR A 218 -23.26 27.79 0.55
C TYR A 218 -23.10 29.21 1.16
N ASP A 219 -23.93 29.54 2.15
CA ASP A 219 -23.80 30.78 2.93
C ASP A 219 -22.43 30.81 3.65
N PRO A 220 -21.59 31.83 3.39
CA PRO A 220 -20.27 31.97 4.01
C PRO A 220 -20.29 32.00 5.55
N ALA A 221 -21.39 32.42 6.18
CA ALA A 221 -21.52 32.43 7.63
C ALA A 221 -21.65 31.03 8.23
N LEU A 222 -22.31 30.11 7.52
CA LEU A 222 -22.46 28.70 7.89
C LEU A 222 -21.12 27.93 7.73
N VAL A 223 -20.35 28.26 6.69
CA VAL A 223 -19.03 27.66 6.42
C VAL A 223 -17.99 28.10 7.47
N ALA A 224 -18.07 29.34 7.97
CA ALA A 224 -17.12 29.86 8.95
C ALA A 224 -17.34 29.33 10.39
N ALA A 225 -18.53 28.81 10.69
CA ALA A 225 -18.88 28.28 12.01
C ALA A 225 -18.62 26.77 12.16
N ALA A 226 -18.53 26.02 11.06
CA ALA A 226 -18.31 24.57 11.07
C ALA A 226 -16.81 24.22 11.21
N GLN A 227 -16.49 23.31 12.13
CA GLN A 227 -15.20 22.62 12.17
C GLN A 227 -15.43 21.12 11.99
N ALA A 228 -14.89 20.57 10.89
CA ALA A 228 -14.89 19.13 10.67
C ALA A 228 -14.11 18.41 11.80
N PRO A 229 -14.63 17.31 12.36
CA PRO A 229 -13.93 16.55 13.38
C PRO A 229 -12.72 15.84 12.76
N THR A 230 -11.64 15.73 13.52
CA THR A 230 -10.47 14.94 13.11
C THR A 230 -10.82 13.45 13.04
N GLN A 231 -10.04 12.67 12.27
CA GLN A 231 -10.17 11.21 12.27
C GLN A 231 -10.05 10.61 13.68
N GLU A 232 -9.24 11.21 14.56
CA GLU A 232 -9.08 10.78 15.95
C GLU A 232 -10.38 11.00 16.75
N GLN A 233 -11.04 12.15 16.57
CA GLN A 233 -12.34 12.45 17.17
C GLN A 233 -13.43 11.50 16.67
N MET A 234 -13.44 11.19 15.36
CA MET A 234 -14.37 10.22 14.77
C MET A 234 -14.16 8.79 15.28
N ARG A 235 -12.90 8.38 15.51
CA ARG A 235 -12.58 7.08 16.12
C ARG A 235 -12.98 7.02 17.59
N ALA A 236 -12.72 8.07 18.36
CA ALA A 236 -13.16 8.15 19.76
C ALA A 236 -14.68 8.08 19.87
N MET A 237 -15.41 8.75 18.96
CA MET A 237 -16.86 8.68 18.88
C MET A 237 -17.36 7.27 18.55
N ALA A 238 -16.78 6.61 17.55
CA ALA A 238 -17.12 5.24 17.19
C ALA A 238 -16.90 4.26 18.35
N ALA A 239 -15.84 4.46 19.13
CA ALA A 239 -15.55 3.66 20.32
C ALA A 239 -16.59 3.88 21.43
N GLY A 240 -17.06 5.12 21.63
CA GLY A 240 -18.10 5.43 22.63
C GLY A 240 -19.49 4.89 22.28
N LEU A 241 -19.76 4.60 21.01
CA LEU A 241 -21.03 4.10 20.49
C LEU A 241 -21.05 2.59 20.23
N SER A 242 -20.04 1.84 20.69
CA SER A 242 -19.87 0.42 20.36
C SER A 242 -21.04 -0.47 20.78
N GLY A 243 -21.88 -0.03 21.73
CA GLY A 243 -23.08 -0.73 22.16
C GLY A 243 -24.36 -0.40 21.40
N MET A 244 -24.25 0.27 20.26
CA MET A 244 -25.38 0.59 19.39
C MET A 244 -25.42 -0.34 18.18
N ASP A 245 -26.60 -0.85 17.82
CA ASP A 245 -26.80 -1.67 16.60
C ASP A 245 -26.84 -0.79 15.34
N SER A 246 -27.34 0.43 15.48
CA SER A 246 -27.50 1.35 14.37
C SER A 246 -27.35 2.81 14.80
N LEU A 247 -26.96 3.64 13.85
CA LEU A 247 -26.73 5.06 14.02
C LEU A 247 -27.53 5.80 12.95
N PHE A 248 -28.42 6.67 13.40
CA PHE A 248 -29.15 7.62 12.57
C PHE A 248 -28.47 8.98 12.67
N TRP A 249 -28.14 9.59 11.55
CA TRP A 249 -27.36 10.83 11.52
C TRP A 249 -28.19 11.94 10.90
N PHE A 250 -28.52 12.99 11.65
CA PHE A 250 -29.10 14.21 11.10
C PHE A 250 -28.00 15.08 10.50
N GLY A 251 -27.91 15.05 9.17
CA GLY A 251 -27.09 15.98 8.40
C GLY A 251 -27.79 17.34 8.29
N PRO A 252 -27.12 18.38 7.80
CA PRO A 252 -27.76 19.67 7.62
C PRO A 252 -28.75 19.57 6.48
N SER A 253 -29.94 20.05 6.76
CA SER A 253 -31.02 20.20 5.81
C SER A 253 -30.60 21.17 4.69
N TYR A 254 -30.84 20.80 3.44
CA TYR A 254 -30.71 21.73 2.32
C TYR A 254 -31.82 22.79 2.47
N LEU A 255 -31.42 23.99 2.87
CA LEU A 255 -32.19 25.25 2.91
C LEU A 255 -33.07 25.48 4.15
N ASP A 256 -32.73 26.53 4.90
CA ASP A 256 -33.74 27.52 5.26
C ASP A 256 -33.25 28.94 4.94
N SER A 257 -33.92 29.59 4.01
CA SER A 257 -34.51 30.89 4.29
C SER A 257 -35.60 31.12 3.25
N ALA A 258 -36.74 31.60 3.73
CA ALA A 258 -37.98 31.85 3.00
C ALA A 258 -37.90 32.80 1.77
N ASP A 259 -36.70 33.14 1.27
CA ASP A 259 -36.48 34.11 0.17
C ASP A 259 -35.50 33.65 -0.94
N GLY A 260 -34.99 32.40 -0.95
CA GLY A 260 -33.95 31.95 -1.90
C GLY A 260 -34.43 31.06 -3.05
N ALA A 261 -34.38 31.55 -4.29
CA ALA A 261 -34.82 30.87 -5.53
C ALA A 261 -33.94 29.68 -6.01
N ALA A 262 -33.35 28.87 -5.13
CA ALA A 262 -32.40 27.83 -5.52
C ALA A 262 -32.88 26.41 -5.17
N TRP A 263 -33.99 25.98 -5.78
CA TRP A 263 -34.30 24.56 -5.89
C TRP A 263 -33.38 23.92 -6.93
N ARG A 264 -32.30 23.23 -6.51
CA ARG A 264 -31.56 22.33 -7.39
C ARG A 264 -32.23 20.95 -7.40
N ASP A 265 -32.49 20.45 -8.60
CA ASP A 265 -33.04 19.10 -8.85
C ASP A 265 -32.15 18.02 -8.22
N ILE A 266 -32.77 17.15 -7.42
CA ILE A 266 -32.11 16.04 -6.71
C ILE A 266 -31.43 15.06 -7.68
N THR A 267 -31.92 14.99 -8.92
CA THR A 267 -31.36 14.19 -10.02
C THR A 267 -30.05 14.80 -10.56
N ALA A 268 -29.85 16.10 -10.42
CA ALA A 268 -28.60 16.77 -10.78
C ALA A 268 -27.56 16.56 -9.67
N VAL A 269 -27.96 16.68 -8.40
CA VAL A 269 -27.06 16.44 -7.25
C VAL A 269 -26.59 14.98 -7.19
N SER A 270 -27.49 14.01 -7.35
CA SER A 270 -27.14 12.59 -7.37
C SER A 270 -26.26 12.19 -8.56
N ARG A 271 -26.42 12.85 -9.71
CA ARG A 271 -25.60 12.62 -10.91
C ARG A 271 -24.23 13.27 -10.80
N ASP A 272 -24.14 14.43 -10.15
CA ASP A 272 -22.87 15.07 -9.82
C ASP A 272 -22.08 14.21 -8.82
N ILE A 273 -22.74 13.66 -7.78
CA ILE A 273 -22.13 12.73 -6.80
C ILE A 273 -21.68 11.42 -7.46
N ALA A 274 -22.51 10.82 -8.33
CA ALA A 274 -22.15 9.60 -9.06
C ALA A 274 -21.06 9.83 -10.13
N GLY A 275 -20.81 11.09 -10.50
CA GLY A 275 -19.76 11.50 -11.43
C GLY A 275 -18.46 11.94 -10.76
N LEU A 276 -18.39 11.95 -9.43
CA LEU A 276 -17.15 12.23 -8.70
C LEU A 276 -16.19 11.05 -8.87
N PRO A 277 -14.89 11.29 -9.14
CA PRO A 277 -13.90 10.24 -9.03
C PRO A 277 -13.90 9.68 -7.59
N PRO A 278 -13.55 8.39 -7.39
CA PRO A 278 -13.43 7.82 -6.05
C PRO A 278 -12.48 8.69 -5.21
N GLU A 279 -12.78 8.82 -3.91
CA GLU A 279 -12.10 9.74 -2.96
C GLU A 279 -10.58 9.51 -2.79
N SER A 280 -10.03 8.47 -3.40
CA SER A 280 -8.59 8.18 -3.46
C SER A 280 -8.35 7.31 -4.70
N ALA A 281 -7.51 7.76 -5.61
CA ALA A 281 -7.05 6.99 -6.75
C ALA A 281 -5.86 6.11 -6.30
N PRO A 282 -5.81 4.83 -6.69
CA PRO A 282 -4.70 3.98 -6.29
C PRO A 282 -3.38 4.46 -6.90
N ILE A 283 -2.28 4.27 -6.15
CA ILE A 283 -0.91 4.52 -6.60
C ILE A 283 -0.60 3.82 -7.95
N GLY A 284 0.17 4.50 -8.80
CA GLY A 284 0.67 3.98 -10.07
C GLY A 284 1.73 2.88 -9.92
N PRO A 285 2.14 2.26 -11.04
CA PRO A 285 3.14 1.19 -11.02
C PRO A 285 4.51 1.70 -10.56
N VAL A 286 5.31 0.80 -9.99
CA VAL A 286 6.72 1.06 -9.69
C VAL A 286 7.53 0.87 -10.97
N ALA A 287 8.47 1.78 -11.24
CA ALA A 287 9.36 1.72 -12.40
C ALA A 287 10.78 2.15 -12.02
N ASP A 288 11.77 1.72 -12.82
CA ASP A 288 13.14 2.22 -12.72
C ASP A 288 13.25 3.59 -13.39
N ALA A 289 13.70 4.59 -12.65
CA ALA A 289 13.99 5.92 -13.18
C ALA A 289 15.44 6.06 -13.67
N ASP A 290 16.32 5.12 -13.33
CA ASP A 290 17.66 5.04 -13.90
C ASP A 290 17.60 4.32 -15.25
N ALA A 291 18.29 4.87 -16.25
CA ALA A 291 18.41 4.26 -17.57
C ALA A 291 19.72 3.47 -17.73
N ALA A 292 20.60 3.51 -16.73
CA ALA A 292 21.81 2.72 -16.68
C ALA A 292 21.51 1.22 -16.51
N ALA A 293 22.51 0.39 -16.75
CA ALA A 293 22.37 -1.05 -16.54
C ALA A 293 22.36 -1.37 -15.04
N ASN A 294 21.39 -2.18 -14.64
CA ASN A 294 21.21 -2.65 -13.26
C ASN A 294 22.26 -3.69 -12.94
N THR A 295 23.31 -3.26 -12.25
CA THR A 295 24.53 -4.05 -12.10
C THR A 295 25.27 -3.71 -10.83
N ILE A 296 25.95 -4.69 -10.25
CA ILE A 296 26.80 -4.49 -9.07
C ILE A 296 28.00 -5.44 -9.09
N SER A 297 29.18 -5.00 -8.64
CA SER A 297 30.32 -5.90 -8.49
C SER A 297 30.16 -6.76 -7.23
N GLU A 298 30.58 -8.03 -7.27
CA GLU A 298 30.61 -8.87 -6.07
C GLU A 298 31.55 -8.33 -4.97
N ALA A 299 32.57 -7.55 -5.36
CA ALA A 299 33.48 -6.85 -4.45
C ALA A 299 32.96 -5.48 -3.98
N ALA A 300 31.70 -5.14 -4.29
CA ALA A 300 31.12 -3.85 -3.92
C ALA A 300 31.07 -3.65 -2.39
N MET A 301 31.36 -2.43 -1.96
CA MET A 301 31.24 -2.03 -0.55
C MET A 301 29.80 -1.68 -0.20
N VAL A 302 29.44 -1.79 1.08
CA VAL A 302 28.15 -1.32 1.60
C VAL A 302 27.92 0.15 1.20
N GLY A 303 26.73 0.43 0.68
CA GLY A 303 26.34 1.73 0.13
C GLY A 303 26.57 1.89 -1.37
N ALA A 304 27.18 0.90 -2.05
CA ALA A 304 27.29 0.90 -3.50
C ALA A 304 25.90 0.87 -4.16
N ALA A 305 25.69 1.71 -5.17
CA ALA A 305 24.45 1.74 -5.95
C ALA A 305 24.36 0.50 -6.85
N VAL A 306 23.15 -0.06 -6.99
CA VAL A 306 22.88 -1.22 -7.85
C VAL A 306 22.38 -0.85 -9.25
N GLY A 307 22.20 0.45 -9.51
CA GLY A 307 21.64 0.96 -10.75
C GLY A 307 20.11 1.10 -10.77
N VAL A 308 19.42 0.77 -9.67
CA VAL A 308 17.95 0.91 -9.57
C VAL A 308 17.58 2.16 -8.77
N ILE A 309 16.74 3.02 -9.36
CA ILE A 309 16.06 4.12 -8.68
C ILE A 309 14.54 3.91 -8.83
N ALA A 310 13.94 3.26 -7.84
CA ALA A 310 12.51 2.92 -7.89
C ALA A 310 11.64 4.17 -7.73
N THR A 311 10.68 4.35 -8.63
CA THR A 311 9.73 5.47 -8.59
C THR A 311 8.31 5.00 -8.81
N ALA A 312 7.37 5.61 -8.11
CA ALA A 312 5.93 5.48 -8.33
C ALA A 312 5.28 6.86 -8.23
N THR A 313 4.09 7.01 -8.82
CA THR A 313 3.32 8.26 -8.78
C THR A 313 1.93 7.99 -8.22
N ASP A 314 1.52 8.79 -7.25
CA ASP A 314 0.15 8.81 -6.77
C ASP A 314 -0.61 9.97 -7.45
N PRO A 315 -1.80 9.74 -8.04
CA PRO A 315 -2.62 10.82 -8.61
C PRO A 315 -3.07 11.86 -7.57
N ASP A 316 -3.12 11.50 -6.29
CA ASP A 316 -3.54 12.36 -5.20
C ASP A 316 -2.34 13.12 -4.60
N ALA A 317 -2.21 14.40 -4.98
CA ALA A 317 -1.02 15.21 -4.66
C ALA A 317 -0.74 15.46 -3.17
N ALA A 318 -1.69 15.13 -2.28
CA ALA A 318 -1.51 15.22 -0.83
C ALA A 318 -0.88 13.96 -0.22
N ASP A 319 -0.85 12.85 -0.97
CA ASP A 319 -0.35 11.58 -0.48
C ASP A 319 1.17 11.46 -0.56
N THR A 320 1.72 10.69 0.38
CA THR A 320 3.15 10.40 0.47
C THR A 320 3.42 8.93 0.20
N ILE A 321 4.53 8.66 -0.48
CA ILE A 321 4.94 7.31 -0.87
C ILE A 321 6.11 6.84 -0.01
N VAL A 322 6.02 5.61 0.50
CA VAL A 322 7.09 4.91 1.23
C VAL A 322 7.49 3.66 0.45
N TYR A 323 8.78 3.41 0.32
CA TYR A 323 9.32 2.24 -0.37
C TYR A 323 9.86 1.19 0.62
N THR A 324 9.67 -0.08 0.30
CA THR A 324 10.29 -1.22 0.98
C THR A 324 10.86 -2.21 -0.02
N ILE A 325 11.86 -2.99 0.39
CA ILE A 325 12.53 -4.02 -0.40
C ILE A 325 12.48 -5.37 0.33
N ASP A 326 12.31 -6.47 -0.40
CA ASP A 326 12.15 -7.83 0.17
C ASP A 326 13.47 -8.61 0.32
N ASP A 327 14.54 -8.17 -0.34
CA ASP A 327 15.87 -8.76 -0.24
C ASP A 327 16.74 -7.95 0.74
N ASP A 328 17.18 -8.64 1.78
CA ASP A 328 17.86 -8.07 2.93
C ASP A 328 19.34 -7.74 2.67
N ARG A 329 19.88 -8.15 1.52
CA ARG A 329 21.19 -7.74 1.01
C ARG A 329 21.19 -6.29 0.55
N PHE A 330 20.03 -5.73 0.25
CA PHE A 330 19.88 -4.37 -0.26
C PHE A 330 19.10 -3.47 0.71
N ALA A 331 19.27 -2.16 0.53
CA ALA A 331 18.51 -1.14 1.22
C ALA A 331 18.00 -0.13 0.20
N ILE A 332 16.78 0.37 0.43
CA ILE A 332 16.16 1.41 -0.38
C ILE A 332 16.04 2.70 0.43
N ALA A 333 16.50 3.80 -0.15
CA ALA A 333 16.38 5.13 0.44
C ALA A 333 15.01 5.77 0.12
N ALA A 334 14.70 6.88 0.80
CA ALA A 334 13.42 7.58 0.63
C ALA A 334 13.23 8.18 -0.78
N ASP A 335 14.32 8.41 -1.51
CA ASP A 335 14.32 8.86 -2.91
C ASP A 335 14.23 7.70 -3.91
N GLY A 336 14.09 6.46 -3.44
CA GLY A 336 13.96 5.26 -4.26
C GLY A 336 15.29 4.61 -4.66
N ALA A 337 16.43 5.22 -4.33
CA ALA A 337 17.74 4.67 -4.67
C ALA A 337 18.01 3.37 -3.90
N VAL A 338 18.37 2.30 -4.63
CA VAL A 338 18.73 1.01 -4.05
C VAL A 338 20.25 0.87 -3.92
N THR A 339 20.71 0.42 -2.77
CA THR A 339 22.14 0.23 -2.45
C THR A 339 22.42 -1.09 -1.75
N LEU A 340 23.66 -1.56 -1.81
CA LEU A 340 24.11 -2.73 -1.06
C LEU A 340 24.11 -2.46 0.44
N ALA A 341 23.42 -3.28 1.22
CA ALA A 341 23.31 -3.15 2.68
C ALA A 341 24.29 -4.04 3.45
N ARG A 342 24.85 -5.09 2.81
CA ARG A 342 25.74 -6.06 3.45
C ARG A 342 27.00 -6.34 2.63
N SER A 343 28.15 -6.32 3.30
CA SER A 343 29.43 -6.72 2.72
C SER A 343 29.51 -8.24 2.50
N GLY A 344 30.10 -8.68 1.39
CA GLY A 344 30.31 -10.11 1.11
C GLY A 344 29.01 -10.90 0.95
N ALA A 345 27.93 -10.22 0.54
CA ALA A 345 26.60 -10.81 0.35
C ALA A 345 26.33 -11.23 -1.10
N LEU A 346 27.30 -10.95 -1.99
CA LEU A 346 27.23 -11.19 -3.42
C LEU A 346 28.35 -12.17 -3.77
N ASP A 347 28.02 -13.11 -4.65
CA ASP A 347 28.92 -14.15 -5.13
C ASP A 347 28.52 -14.44 -6.58
N TYR A 348 29.33 -13.99 -7.53
CA TYR A 348 29.05 -14.14 -8.96
C TYR A 348 28.97 -15.61 -9.38
N ASP A 349 29.80 -16.47 -8.79
CA ASP A 349 29.87 -17.90 -9.09
C ASP A 349 28.61 -18.63 -8.63
N ALA A 350 27.99 -18.18 -7.53
CA ALA A 350 26.79 -18.76 -6.97
C ALA A 350 25.50 -18.16 -7.55
N GLU A 351 25.46 -16.84 -7.74
CA GLU A 351 24.28 -16.09 -8.13
C GLU A 351 24.67 -14.90 -9.04
N PRO A 352 24.89 -15.12 -10.34
CA PRO A 352 25.31 -14.08 -11.28
C PRO A 352 24.21 -13.05 -11.57
N THR A 353 22.96 -13.37 -11.23
CA THR A 353 21.79 -12.51 -11.43
C THR A 353 20.91 -12.59 -10.21
N ILE A 354 20.53 -11.43 -9.66
CA ILE A 354 19.69 -11.32 -8.46
C ILE A 354 18.38 -10.64 -8.83
N THR A 355 17.26 -11.15 -8.32
CA THR A 355 15.94 -10.51 -8.43
C THR A 355 15.44 -10.12 -7.05
N PHE A 356 15.05 -8.85 -6.86
CA PHE A 356 14.37 -8.37 -5.66
C PHE A 356 13.11 -7.58 -6.02
N THR A 357 12.16 -7.50 -5.10
CA THR A 357 10.91 -6.76 -5.25
C THR A 357 10.95 -5.47 -4.45
N VAL A 358 10.67 -4.34 -5.10
CA VAL A 358 10.39 -3.07 -4.42
C VAL A 358 8.88 -2.86 -4.36
N THR A 359 8.37 -2.53 -3.17
CA THR A 359 6.96 -2.17 -2.95
C THR A 359 6.87 -0.70 -2.59
N ALA A 360 6.07 0.06 -3.33
CA ALA A 360 5.65 1.42 -3.00
C ALA A 360 4.28 1.39 -2.33
N THR A 361 4.15 2.07 -1.19
CA THR A 361 2.90 2.19 -0.43
C THR A 361 2.55 3.66 -0.25
N SER A 362 1.34 4.04 -0.65
CA SER A 362 0.80 5.39 -0.46
C SER A 362 0.14 5.53 0.92
N SER A 363 0.01 6.76 1.42
CA SER A 363 -0.63 7.07 2.71
C SER A 363 -2.12 6.74 2.75
N ASP A 364 -2.77 6.58 1.60
CA ASP A 364 -4.15 6.10 1.48
C ASP A 364 -4.29 4.56 1.68
N GLY A 365 -3.17 3.85 1.75
CA GLY A 365 -3.09 2.40 1.92
C GLY A 365 -3.04 1.60 0.62
N SER A 366 -3.09 2.24 -0.55
CA SER A 366 -2.83 1.60 -1.83
C SER A 366 -1.35 1.25 -1.98
N SER A 367 -1.06 0.19 -2.73
CA SER A 367 0.32 -0.25 -2.97
C SER A 367 0.51 -0.86 -4.35
N ALA A 368 1.74 -0.71 -4.87
CA ALA A 368 2.22 -1.33 -6.10
C ALA A 368 3.60 -1.94 -5.84
N ALA A 369 3.93 -3.01 -6.55
CA ALA A 369 5.22 -3.69 -6.43
C ALA A 369 5.75 -4.08 -7.81
N GLU A 370 7.06 -4.01 -7.97
CA GLU A 370 7.77 -4.41 -9.19
C GLU A 370 9.04 -5.20 -8.82
N ALA A 371 9.35 -6.23 -9.60
CA ALA A 371 10.57 -7.01 -9.46
C ALA A 371 11.66 -6.44 -10.36
N PHE A 372 12.84 -6.19 -9.79
CA PHE A 372 14.02 -5.72 -10.50
C PHE A 372 15.06 -6.83 -10.56
N GLU A 373 15.60 -7.04 -11.75
CA GLU A 373 16.73 -7.93 -11.98
C GLU A 373 18.00 -7.10 -12.07
N ILE A 374 19.05 -7.54 -11.37
CA ILE A 374 20.39 -6.93 -11.42
C ILE A 374 21.43 -7.99 -11.77
N ASP A 375 22.42 -7.62 -12.56
CA ASP A 375 23.57 -8.48 -12.86
C ASP A 375 24.67 -8.27 -11.82
N VAL A 376 25.13 -9.36 -11.23
CA VAL A 376 26.36 -9.38 -10.44
C VAL A 376 27.52 -9.48 -11.42
N ARG A 377 28.52 -8.60 -11.27
CA ARG A 377 29.76 -8.65 -12.05
C ARG A 377 30.85 -9.27 -11.20
N ASP A 378 31.56 -10.22 -11.78
CA ASP A 378 32.76 -10.74 -11.17
C ASP A 378 33.81 -9.64 -10.97
N ALA A 379 34.61 -9.78 -9.92
CA ALA A 379 35.73 -8.91 -9.64
C ALA A 379 37.03 -9.69 -9.88
N VAL A 380 37.95 -9.08 -10.64
CA VAL A 380 39.31 -9.63 -10.84
C VAL A 380 39.93 -9.93 -9.48
N LYS A 381 40.26 -11.20 -9.20
CA LYS A 381 41.06 -11.53 -8.03
C LYS A 381 42.53 -11.32 -8.32
N ILE A 382 43.19 -10.71 -7.34
CA ILE A 382 44.64 -10.60 -7.32
C ILE A 382 45.12 -11.45 -6.15
N ILE A 383 45.78 -12.57 -6.46
CA ILE A 383 46.31 -13.51 -5.48
C ILE A 383 47.83 -13.47 -5.57
N ASP A 384 48.49 -13.09 -4.47
CA ASP A 384 49.94 -13.17 -4.30
C ASP A 384 50.25 -14.25 -3.27
N GLY A 385 50.96 -15.30 -3.72
CA GLY A 385 51.55 -16.36 -2.90
C GLY A 385 52.78 -15.91 -2.11
N GLY A 386 53.42 -16.88 -1.48
CA GLY A 386 54.53 -16.77 -0.56
C GLY A 386 55.83 -17.38 -1.11
N ALA A 387 56.78 -17.66 -0.22
CA ALA A 387 58.04 -18.32 -0.62
C ALA A 387 58.00 -19.84 -0.38
N ALA A 388 56.82 -20.42 -0.21
CA ALA A 388 56.62 -21.83 0.07
C ALA A 388 55.58 -22.38 -0.91
N SER A 389 55.67 -23.66 -1.23
CA SER A 389 54.69 -24.39 -2.03
C SER A 389 53.26 -24.23 -1.52
N GLU A 390 52.39 -23.71 -2.37
CA GLU A 390 51.01 -23.35 -2.08
C GLU A 390 50.03 -23.90 -3.12
N GLU A 391 48.75 -23.94 -2.75
CA GLU A 391 47.64 -24.19 -3.67
C GLU A 391 46.86 -22.87 -3.81
N LEU A 392 46.89 -22.28 -5.01
CA LEU A 392 46.29 -20.99 -5.33
C LEU A 392 45.18 -21.20 -6.37
N ILE A 393 43.97 -20.76 -6.05
CA ILE A 393 42.77 -21.01 -6.86
C ILE A 393 42.01 -19.70 -7.11
N GLY A 394 41.71 -19.42 -8.39
CA GLY A 394 40.91 -18.28 -8.87
C GLY A 394 39.40 -18.37 -8.63
N SER A 395 38.66 -17.32 -9.04
CA SER A 395 37.20 -17.35 -9.29
C SER A 395 36.92 -17.93 -10.68
N ARG A 396 35.73 -17.71 -11.25
CA ARG A 396 35.41 -18.05 -12.64
C ARG A 396 35.51 -16.86 -13.60
N GLY A 397 36.16 -15.79 -13.16
CA GLY A 397 36.40 -14.59 -13.96
C GLY A 397 37.89 -14.37 -14.16
N ALA A 398 38.22 -13.28 -14.84
CA ALA A 398 39.60 -12.97 -15.18
C ALA A 398 40.42 -12.65 -13.92
N ASP A 399 41.41 -13.48 -13.62
CA ASP A 399 42.23 -13.39 -12.43
C ASP A 399 43.71 -13.09 -12.72
N ILE A 400 44.41 -12.60 -11.70
CA ILE A 400 45.86 -12.45 -11.69
C ILE A 400 46.40 -13.19 -10.46
N ILE A 401 47.09 -14.31 -10.69
CA ILE A 401 47.60 -15.19 -9.63
C ILE A 401 49.12 -15.33 -9.79
N SER A 402 49.86 -15.13 -8.70
CA SER A 402 51.32 -15.26 -8.66
C SER A 402 51.76 -16.13 -7.49
N GLY A 403 52.48 -17.22 -7.79
CA GLY A 403 53.03 -18.18 -6.81
C GLY A 403 54.20 -17.63 -6.00
N LYS A 404 55.03 -16.80 -6.63
CA LYS A 404 56.27 -16.20 -6.11
C LYS A 404 57.39 -17.20 -5.92
N GLY A 405 57.31 -18.11 -4.97
CA GLY A 405 58.43 -18.97 -4.64
C GLY A 405 58.00 -20.28 -4.01
N GLY A 406 58.69 -21.37 -4.33
CA GLY A 406 58.27 -22.71 -3.96
C GLY A 406 57.57 -23.39 -5.13
N ASP A 407 57.33 -24.69 -5.00
CA ASP A 407 56.67 -25.48 -6.05
C ASP A 407 55.14 -25.35 -5.87
N ASP A 408 54.49 -24.52 -6.67
CA ASP A 408 53.09 -24.11 -6.48
C ASP A 408 52.11 -24.84 -7.40
N TRP A 409 50.87 -25.00 -6.93
CA TRP A 409 49.74 -25.43 -7.73
C TRP A 409 48.81 -24.25 -7.95
N ILE A 410 48.76 -23.74 -9.18
CA ILE A 410 47.99 -22.55 -9.56
C ILE A 410 46.88 -22.94 -10.52
N TRP A 411 45.64 -22.61 -10.17
CA TRP A 411 44.45 -22.92 -10.96
C TRP A 411 43.60 -21.66 -11.18
N GLY A 412 43.54 -21.18 -12.43
CA GLY A 412 42.75 -20.01 -12.87
C GLY A 412 41.24 -20.26 -12.84
N ARG A 413 40.81 -21.36 -13.47
CA ARG A 413 39.42 -21.83 -13.69
C ARG A 413 38.82 -21.19 -14.95
N ASP A 414 37.51 -20.92 -14.95
CA ASP A 414 36.95 -20.18 -16.09
C ASP A 414 37.46 -18.73 -16.01
N GLY A 415 37.68 -18.05 -17.12
CA GLY A 415 38.18 -16.67 -17.09
C GLY A 415 39.19 -16.39 -18.18
N ALA A 416 39.69 -15.16 -18.24
CA ALA A 416 40.87 -14.86 -19.05
C ALA A 416 41.98 -14.50 -18.08
N ASP A 417 42.73 -15.51 -17.66
CA ASP A 417 43.56 -15.46 -16.47
C ASP A 417 45.01 -15.13 -16.80
N THR A 418 45.70 -14.55 -15.81
CA THR A 418 47.16 -14.41 -15.82
C THR A 418 47.72 -15.19 -14.64
N LEU A 419 48.36 -16.32 -14.93
CA LEU A 419 48.95 -17.23 -13.94
C LEU A 419 50.48 -17.13 -14.02
N ILE A 420 51.12 -16.88 -12.88
CA ILE A 420 52.57 -16.66 -12.78
C ILE A 420 53.13 -17.60 -11.71
N GLY A 421 53.97 -18.58 -12.09
CA GLY A 421 54.64 -19.48 -11.14
C GLY A 421 55.76 -18.77 -10.37
N ASP A 422 56.55 -17.96 -11.08
CA ASP A 422 57.75 -17.26 -10.61
C ASP A 422 58.94 -18.19 -10.32
N ALA A 423 59.09 -18.81 -9.14
CA ALA A 423 60.30 -19.57 -8.82
C ALA A 423 60.00 -20.88 -8.11
N GLY A 424 60.33 -22.00 -8.72
CA GLY A 424 59.96 -23.33 -8.24
C GLY A 424 59.54 -24.20 -9.41
N ALA A 425 59.23 -25.47 -9.14
CA ALA A 425 58.62 -26.33 -10.15
C ALA A 425 57.09 -26.23 -10.02
N ASP A 426 56.47 -25.39 -10.84
CA ASP A 426 55.08 -25.00 -10.69
C ASP A 426 54.14 -25.78 -11.61
N MET A 427 52.88 -25.90 -11.20
CA MET A 427 51.79 -26.42 -12.04
C MET A 427 50.76 -25.32 -12.27
N LEU A 428 50.65 -24.84 -13.51
CA LEU A 428 49.74 -23.79 -13.92
C LEU A 428 48.62 -24.38 -14.80
N ILE A 429 47.38 -24.20 -14.36
CA ILE A 429 46.17 -24.67 -15.03
C ILE A 429 45.26 -23.46 -15.31
N GLY A 430 45.09 -23.10 -16.58
CA GLY A 430 44.13 -22.08 -17.02
C GLY A 430 42.70 -22.57 -16.86
N GLU A 431 42.36 -23.65 -17.57
CA GLU A 431 41.00 -24.09 -17.91
C GLU A 431 40.38 -23.29 -19.06
N ALA A 432 39.23 -22.63 -18.86
CA ALA A 432 38.39 -22.15 -19.94
C ALA A 432 38.52 -20.64 -20.12
N GLY A 433 38.99 -20.23 -21.30
CA GLY A 433 39.11 -18.85 -21.74
C GLY A 433 40.52 -18.56 -22.26
N ASP A 434 40.79 -17.29 -22.59
CA ASP A 434 42.05 -16.93 -23.25
C ASP A 434 43.10 -16.58 -22.20
N ASP A 435 43.88 -17.58 -21.76
CA ASP A 435 44.76 -17.45 -20.60
C ASP A 435 46.20 -17.06 -20.97
N THR A 436 46.91 -16.47 -20.01
CA THR A 436 48.35 -16.22 -20.07
C THR A 436 49.05 -16.91 -18.91
N LEU A 437 49.83 -17.95 -19.21
CA LEU A 437 50.58 -18.73 -18.23
C LEU A 437 52.08 -18.43 -18.36
N LEU A 438 52.71 -18.07 -17.25
CA LEU A 438 54.14 -17.82 -17.12
C LEU A 438 54.70 -18.75 -16.04
N GLY A 439 55.47 -19.78 -16.41
CA GLY A 439 56.11 -20.71 -15.48
C GLY A 439 57.12 -20.00 -14.59
N GLY A 440 58.27 -19.62 -15.15
CA GLY A 440 59.27 -18.82 -14.43
C GLY A 440 60.59 -19.53 -14.34
N ASP A 441 61.23 -19.53 -13.17
CA ASP A 441 62.44 -20.29 -12.88
C ASP A 441 62.06 -21.67 -12.32
N GLY A 442 62.43 -22.77 -12.98
CA GLY A 442 62.19 -24.14 -12.52
C GLY A 442 61.62 -25.03 -13.63
N ASP A 443 61.32 -26.28 -13.30
CA ASP A 443 60.76 -27.23 -14.27
C ASP A 443 59.24 -27.21 -14.17
N ASP A 444 58.57 -26.44 -15.04
CA ASP A 444 57.15 -26.11 -14.88
C ASP A 444 56.21 -26.98 -15.73
N MET A 445 54.97 -27.13 -15.28
CA MET A 445 53.88 -27.80 -16.01
C MET A 445 52.79 -26.79 -16.36
N LEU A 446 52.60 -26.51 -17.64
CA LEU A 446 51.64 -25.51 -18.13
C LEU A 446 50.53 -26.18 -18.94
N TYR A 447 49.29 -26.02 -18.48
CA TYR A 447 48.09 -26.41 -19.21
C TYR A 447 47.16 -25.21 -19.33
N GLY A 448 47.06 -24.65 -20.54
CA GLY A 448 46.14 -23.55 -20.85
C GLY A 448 44.69 -24.03 -20.77
N GLY A 449 44.27 -24.87 -21.72
CA GLY A 449 42.97 -25.52 -21.71
C GLY A 449 42.12 -25.07 -22.89
N PRO A 450 40.78 -25.12 -22.79
CA PRO A 450 39.90 -24.56 -23.80
C PRO A 450 40.02 -23.04 -23.94
N GLY A 451 40.72 -22.57 -24.97
CA GLY A 451 40.77 -21.16 -25.34
C GLY A 451 42.05 -20.84 -26.10
N ARG A 452 42.30 -19.55 -26.35
CA ARG A 452 43.50 -19.11 -27.07
C ARG A 452 44.59 -18.67 -26.11
N ASP A 453 45.35 -19.65 -25.63
CA ASP A 453 46.30 -19.42 -24.54
C ASP A 453 47.67 -18.94 -25.03
N ILE A 454 48.35 -18.18 -24.17
CA ILE A 454 49.75 -17.81 -24.30
C ILE A 454 50.53 -18.48 -23.17
N LEU A 455 51.45 -19.37 -23.54
CA LEU A 455 52.24 -20.18 -22.61
C LEU A 455 53.72 -19.78 -22.72
N THR A 456 54.34 -19.48 -21.58
CA THR A 456 55.76 -19.13 -21.46
C THR A 456 56.34 -19.99 -20.35
N GLY A 457 57.23 -20.93 -20.69
CA GLY A 457 57.79 -21.88 -19.72
C GLY A 457 58.81 -21.19 -18.80
N GLY A 458 59.73 -20.45 -19.39
CA GLY A 458 60.79 -19.75 -18.69
C GLY A 458 62.10 -20.54 -18.67
N ALA A 459 62.68 -20.70 -17.49
CA ALA A 459 63.99 -21.27 -17.28
C ALA A 459 63.90 -22.63 -16.58
N GLY A 460 64.00 -23.71 -17.33
CA GLY A 460 64.11 -25.06 -16.80
C GLY A 460 63.79 -26.04 -17.90
N GLY A 461 63.34 -27.23 -17.53
CA GLY A 461 62.75 -28.20 -18.45
C GLY A 461 61.23 -28.22 -18.32
N ASP A 462 60.54 -27.47 -19.18
CA ASP A 462 59.11 -27.24 -19.03
C ASP A 462 58.26 -28.24 -19.82
N LEU A 463 57.06 -28.52 -19.31
CA LEU A 463 56.08 -29.39 -19.95
C LEU A 463 54.81 -28.62 -20.30
N PHE A 464 54.60 -28.41 -21.60
CA PHE A 464 53.37 -27.81 -22.12
C PHE A 464 52.37 -28.92 -22.47
N ILE A 465 51.20 -28.89 -21.86
CA ILE A 465 50.20 -29.97 -21.93
C ILE A 465 49.04 -29.54 -22.82
N PHE A 466 48.58 -30.45 -23.68
CA PHE A 466 47.47 -30.24 -24.59
C PHE A 466 46.56 -31.47 -24.61
N PHE A 467 45.25 -31.27 -24.49
CA PHE A 467 44.24 -32.31 -24.61
C PHE A 467 43.55 -32.27 -25.98
N ALA A 468 43.05 -33.42 -26.41
CA ALA A 468 42.20 -33.49 -27.59
C ALA A 468 40.90 -32.69 -27.38
N GLY A 469 40.75 -31.59 -28.10
CA GLY A 469 39.58 -30.71 -28.02
C GLY A 469 39.92 -29.27 -27.65
N ASP A 470 41.14 -29.02 -27.16
CA ASP A 470 41.63 -27.66 -26.89
C ASP A 470 41.69 -26.82 -28.17
N GLU A 471 41.58 -25.50 -28.00
CA GLU A 471 41.71 -24.53 -29.09
C GLU A 471 43.19 -24.19 -29.36
N ALA A 472 43.45 -23.00 -29.93
CA ALA A 472 44.76 -22.66 -30.47
C ALA A 472 45.66 -21.99 -29.42
N ALA A 473 46.77 -22.63 -29.05
CA ALA A 473 47.74 -22.07 -28.09
C ALA A 473 48.99 -21.48 -28.76
N VAL A 474 49.69 -20.58 -28.05
CA VAL A 474 50.97 -20.00 -28.46
C VAL A 474 52.02 -20.25 -27.38
N ILE A 475 53.10 -20.95 -27.72
CA ILE A 475 54.29 -21.08 -26.87
C ILE A 475 55.33 -20.05 -27.29
N THR A 476 55.80 -19.24 -26.35
CA THR A 476 56.67 -18.09 -26.64
C THR A 476 58.17 -18.38 -26.59
N ASP A 477 58.60 -19.38 -25.80
CA ASP A 477 60.02 -19.56 -25.44
C ASP A 477 60.53 -21.01 -25.40
N TYR A 478 59.81 -21.93 -26.04
CA TYR A 478 60.19 -23.36 -26.12
C TYR A 478 61.70 -23.58 -26.39
N THR A 479 62.34 -24.38 -25.56
CA THR A 479 63.77 -24.72 -25.61
C THR A 479 63.97 -26.20 -25.88
N ARG A 480 64.43 -26.54 -27.08
CA ARG A 480 64.68 -27.94 -27.49
C ARG A 480 65.64 -28.66 -26.57
N GLY A 481 65.25 -29.86 -26.15
CA GLY A 481 66.04 -30.72 -25.28
C GLY A 481 66.04 -30.31 -23.80
N ALA A 482 65.37 -29.21 -23.45
CA ALA A 482 64.97 -28.89 -22.08
C ALA A 482 63.46 -29.13 -21.93
N ASP A 483 62.68 -28.56 -22.85
CA ASP A 483 61.21 -28.57 -22.79
C ASP A 483 60.58 -29.68 -23.62
N ALA A 484 59.34 -30.00 -23.30
CA ALA A 484 58.55 -30.98 -24.02
C ALA A 484 57.09 -30.58 -24.18
N LEU A 485 56.46 -31.15 -25.21
CA LEU A 485 55.04 -31.03 -25.51
C LEU A 485 54.33 -32.34 -25.16
N ALA A 486 53.41 -32.32 -24.22
CA ALA A 486 52.56 -33.45 -23.89
C ALA A 486 51.21 -33.36 -24.62
N PHE A 487 50.89 -34.38 -25.42
CA PHE A 487 49.57 -34.53 -26.04
C PHE A 487 48.80 -35.67 -25.37
N VAL A 488 47.66 -35.35 -24.78
CA VAL A 488 46.84 -36.25 -23.98
C VAL A 488 45.49 -36.50 -24.65
N GLY A 489 44.92 -37.69 -24.47
CA GLY A 489 43.60 -38.03 -24.99
C GLY A 489 43.66 -38.85 -26.29
N GLY A 490 44.70 -39.68 -26.43
CA GLY A 490 44.84 -40.61 -27.55
C GLY A 490 45.42 -40.00 -28.83
N VAL A 491 45.93 -38.76 -28.75
CA VAL A 491 46.77 -38.17 -29.80
C VAL A 491 48.07 -38.97 -29.88
N THR A 492 48.49 -39.29 -31.09
CA THR A 492 49.74 -40.00 -31.36
C THR A 492 50.67 -39.15 -32.21
N ARG A 493 51.95 -39.57 -32.29
CA ARG A 493 52.93 -38.95 -33.18
C ARG A 493 52.48 -38.87 -34.65
N ALA A 494 51.65 -39.81 -35.09
CA ALA A 494 51.15 -39.85 -36.47
C ALA A 494 50.06 -38.79 -36.74
N ASP A 495 49.43 -38.26 -35.70
CA ASP A 495 48.38 -37.24 -35.80
C ASP A 495 48.95 -35.82 -35.89
N LEU A 496 50.25 -35.66 -35.63
CA LEU A 496 50.92 -34.36 -35.64
C LEU A 496 51.23 -33.89 -37.07
N THR A 497 50.83 -32.65 -37.38
CA THR A 497 51.16 -31.97 -38.64
C THR A 497 51.99 -30.72 -38.36
N PHE A 498 53.00 -30.46 -39.19
CA PHE A 498 53.91 -29.33 -39.01
C PHE A 498 53.79 -28.37 -40.18
N THR A 499 53.33 -27.15 -39.91
CA THR A 499 53.13 -26.10 -40.91
C THR A 499 54.04 -24.91 -40.59
N ALA A 500 54.88 -24.52 -41.54
CA ALA A 500 55.72 -23.33 -41.37
C ALA A 500 54.85 -22.07 -41.34
N ALA A 501 55.05 -21.22 -40.34
CA ALA A 501 54.37 -19.94 -40.18
C ALA A 501 55.39 -18.82 -39.98
N SER A 502 54.99 -17.57 -40.19
CA SER A 502 55.89 -16.43 -39.98
C SER A 502 56.30 -16.37 -38.51
N GLY A 503 57.60 -16.50 -38.23
CA GLY A 503 58.14 -16.43 -36.87
C GLY A 503 58.05 -17.73 -36.06
N GLY A 504 57.67 -18.87 -36.66
CA GLY A 504 57.60 -20.13 -35.93
C GLY A 504 57.03 -21.30 -36.74
N VAL A 505 56.51 -22.29 -36.02
CA VAL A 505 55.87 -23.48 -36.58
C VAL A 505 54.53 -23.73 -35.88
N THR A 506 53.49 -24.00 -36.67
CA THR A 506 52.22 -24.50 -36.15
C THR A 506 52.24 -26.02 -36.17
N ILE A 507 52.00 -26.63 -35.01
CA ILE A 507 51.84 -28.06 -34.81
C ILE A 507 50.35 -28.33 -34.63
N GLY A 508 49.71 -28.94 -35.64
CA GLY A 508 48.32 -29.39 -35.52
C GLY A 508 48.26 -30.77 -34.87
N TYR A 509 47.32 -30.99 -33.95
CA TYR A 509 47.10 -32.25 -33.25
C TYR A 509 45.60 -32.54 -33.13
N GLY A 510 45.08 -33.48 -33.94
CA GLY A 510 43.64 -33.76 -33.97
C GLY A 510 42.82 -32.53 -34.41
N SER A 511 42.00 -31.97 -33.51
CA SER A 511 41.21 -30.74 -33.75
C SER A 511 41.89 -29.46 -33.27
N GLY A 512 42.97 -29.55 -32.50
CA GLY A 512 43.70 -28.40 -31.93
C GLY A 512 44.96 -28.04 -32.71
N GLU A 513 45.52 -26.87 -32.40
CA GLU A 513 46.81 -26.43 -32.93
C GLU A 513 47.62 -25.66 -31.89
N VAL A 514 48.94 -25.83 -31.89
CA VAL A 514 49.86 -25.02 -31.08
C VAL A 514 50.88 -24.35 -31.98
N PHE A 515 51.03 -23.04 -31.83
CA PHE A 515 52.08 -22.28 -32.50
C PHE A 515 53.29 -22.14 -31.57
N VAL A 516 54.44 -22.65 -32.02
CA VAL A 516 55.69 -22.55 -31.28
C VAL A 516 56.58 -21.49 -31.93
N GLN A 517 56.87 -20.43 -31.17
CA GLN A 517 57.67 -19.31 -31.65
C GLN A 517 59.13 -19.72 -31.90
N ASN A 518 59.77 -19.03 -32.85
CA ASN A 518 61.19 -19.12 -33.17
C ASN A 518 61.71 -20.52 -33.57
N HIS A 519 60.81 -21.45 -33.89
CA HIS A 519 61.16 -22.80 -34.36
C HIS A 519 60.70 -23.07 -35.78
N GLY A 520 61.48 -23.89 -36.50
CA GLY A 520 61.12 -24.37 -37.83
C GLY A 520 60.47 -25.76 -37.80
N VAL A 521 59.99 -26.22 -38.97
CA VAL A 521 59.38 -27.56 -39.15
C VAL A 521 60.35 -28.73 -38.97
N THR A 522 61.66 -28.49 -38.89
CA THR A 522 62.69 -29.54 -38.77
C THR A 522 63.32 -29.58 -37.38
N GLY A 523 63.79 -30.75 -36.97
CA GLY A 523 64.54 -30.96 -35.72
C GLY A 523 63.67 -31.23 -34.51
N TRP A 524 62.43 -31.67 -34.74
CA TRP A 524 61.51 -32.25 -33.78
C TRP A 524 61.74 -33.76 -33.70
N GLY A 525 62.29 -34.26 -32.58
CA GLY A 525 62.58 -35.66 -32.30
C GLY A 525 61.67 -36.28 -31.25
N ASP A 526 61.82 -37.58 -30.99
CA ASP A 526 60.95 -38.31 -30.05
C ASP A 526 61.07 -37.83 -28.60
N GLY A 527 62.15 -37.13 -28.25
CA GLY A 527 62.33 -36.54 -26.92
C GLY A 527 61.59 -35.22 -26.70
N ASP A 528 61.06 -34.59 -27.75
CA ASP A 528 60.32 -33.33 -27.64
C ASP A 528 58.83 -33.55 -27.35
N PHE A 529 58.36 -34.81 -27.40
CA PHE A 529 56.94 -35.14 -27.32
C PHE A 529 56.66 -36.25 -26.32
N PHE A 530 55.66 -36.02 -25.49
CA PHE A 530 55.02 -37.04 -24.65
C PHE A 530 53.61 -37.30 -25.16
N PHE A 531 53.19 -38.56 -25.19
CA PHE A 531 51.85 -38.97 -25.61
C PHE A 531 51.22 -39.82 -24.52
N ALA A 532 49.98 -39.52 -24.13
CA ALA A 532 49.27 -40.21 -23.06
C ALA A 532 47.80 -40.53 -23.40
#